data_AF-A0A935WZI0-F1
#
_entry.id   AF-A0A935WZI0-F1
#
_cell.length_a   1.000
_cell.length_b   1.000
_cell.length_c   1.000
_cell.angle_alpha   90.00
_cell.angle_beta   90.00
_cell.angle_gamma   90.00
#
_symmetry.space_group_name_H-M   'P 1'
#
loop_
_entity.id
_entity.type
_entity.pdbx_description
1 polymer ?
#
loop_
_entity_poly.entity_id
_entity_poly.type
_entity_poly.pdbx_seq_one_letter_code
_entity_poly.pdbx_strand_id
1 'polypeptide(L)'
;MYVGRFRWQKQEFASPHPPIIAESTFAAAKQILDSRSEEPTGKRWHHQDERLLTGLIRCGRCRSGMVGVSGNKKGQKHSYYACTKRLESKECDQDYVRTDLIEPLILDEIQKVFRDEALLEEVWQSAQAQLAASAPQLEAEIKQMDRQRAKAQGALDRYFAAFEAGTMAPADCSLRVAELTAQMKQFDEQLASLREQRAALDLPAIRADFLNEILTNLSGVVGAIPAPQKKHLLRLLVEKVLVRDRCTFEVWYRLPQFPEVRTLGELVAPTGLEPVLPP
;
A
#
# COMPACT_ATOMS: atom_id res chain seq x y z
N MET A 1 1.11 25.42 13.34
CA MET A 1 0.80 26.86 13.20
C MET A 1 -0.66 27.08 12.79
N TYR A 2 -1.13 26.53 11.66
CA TYR A 2 -2.48 26.77 11.13
C TYR A 2 -3.67 26.45 12.06
N VAL A 3 -3.51 25.51 13.00
CA VAL A 3 -4.53 25.13 14.01
C VAL A 3 -4.35 25.91 15.32
N GLY A 4 -3.57 27.00 15.32
CA GLY A 4 -3.34 27.80 16.53
C GLY A 4 -2.42 27.13 17.57
N ARG A 5 -1.54 26.21 17.14
CA ARG A 5 -0.48 25.61 17.97
C ARG A 5 0.88 25.74 17.30
N PHE A 6 1.95 25.93 18.07
CA PHE A 6 3.34 25.91 17.59
C PHE A 6 4.22 25.01 18.47
N ARG A 7 5.34 24.55 17.92
CA ARG A 7 6.23 23.60 18.60
C ARG A 7 7.57 24.26 18.90
N TRP A 8 8.02 24.20 20.15
CA TRP A 8 9.33 24.68 20.59
C TRP A 8 9.96 23.65 21.54
N GLN A 9 11.23 23.30 21.32
CA GLN A 9 11.95 22.26 22.09
C GLN A 9 11.15 20.95 22.31
N LYS A 10 10.48 20.47 21.26
CA LYS A 10 9.60 19.28 21.26
C LYS A 10 8.30 19.40 22.06
N GLN A 11 8.06 20.50 22.79
CA GLN A 11 6.79 20.79 23.46
C GLN A 11 5.86 21.62 22.57
N GLU A 12 4.56 21.43 22.74
CA GLU A 12 3.52 22.15 22.00
C GLU A 12 2.92 23.27 22.85
N PHE A 13 2.79 24.46 22.26
CA PHE A 13 2.25 25.66 22.89
C PHE A 13 1.10 26.23 22.08
N ALA A 14 0.15 26.87 22.76
CA ALA A 14 -0.93 27.62 22.13
C ALA A 14 -0.36 28.86 21.43
N SER A 15 -0.76 29.06 20.17
CA SER A 15 -0.36 30.22 19.39
C SER A 15 -1.18 31.45 19.79
N PRO A 16 -0.59 32.65 19.83
CA PRO A 16 -1.31 33.88 20.15
C PRO A 16 -2.25 34.36 19.03
N HIS A 17 -2.16 33.81 17.82
CA HIS A 17 -3.08 34.14 16.73
C HIS A 17 -4.26 33.14 16.68
N PRO A 18 -5.45 33.59 16.25
CA PRO A 18 -6.59 32.69 16.04
C PRO A 18 -6.26 31.61 14.99
N PRO A 19 -6.85 30.41 15.11
CA PRO A 19 -6.67 29.34 14.13
C PRO A 19 -7.27 29.75 12.78
N ILE A 20 -6.56 29.41 11.69
CA ILE A 20 -6.97 29.73 10.31
C ILE A 20 -7.87 28.61 9.76
N ILE A 21 -7.67 27.38 10.21
CA ILE A 21 -8.42 26.19 9.79
C ILE A 21 -8.85 25.37 11.00
N ALA A 22 -9.95 24.61 10.84
CA ALA A 22 -10.43 23.69 11.86
C ALA A 22 -9.45 22.51 12.06
N GLU A 23 -9.43 21.97 13.29
CA GLU A 23 -8.56 20.85 13.66
C GLU A 23 -8.90 19.57 12.89
N SER A 24 -10.19 19.32 12.61
CA SER A 24 -10.65 18.20 11.79
C SER A 24 -10.11 18.26 10.35
N THR A 25 -10.14 19.44 9.73
CA THR A 25 -9.59 19.65 8.37
C THR A 25 -8.08 19.44 8.34
N PHE A 26 -7.36 19.92 9.35
CA PHE A 26 -5.92 19.71 9.45
C PHE A 26 -5.57 18.24 9.70
N ALA A 27 -6.34 17.54 10.53
CA ALA A 27 -6.16 16.10 10.77
C ALA A 27 -6.38 15.28 9.50
N ALA A 28 -7.45 15.56 8.73
CA ALA A 28 -7.71 14.91 7.45
C ALA A 28 -6.59 15.18 6.42
N ALA A 29 -6.14 16.43 6.31
CA ALA A 29 -5.02 16.78 5.44
C ALA A 29 -3.71 16.09 5.87
N LYS A 30 -3.48 15.95 7.18
CA LYS A 30 -2.32 15.24 7.73
C LYS A 30 -2.39 13.74 7.42
N GLN A 31 -3.55 13.09 7.52
CA GLN A 31 -3.71 11.69 7.09
C GLN A 31 -3.41 11.50 5.59
N ILE A 32 -3.83 12.44 4.74
CA ILE A 32 -3.49 12.43 3.31
C ILE A 32 -1.99 12.66 3.10
N LEU A 33 -1.35 13.52 3.89
CA LEU A 33 0.09 13.77 3.81
C LEU A 33 0.88 12.55 4.29
N ASP A 34 0.48 11.94 5.40
CA ASP A 34 1.13 10.79 6.01
C ASP A 34 1.05 9.57 5.09
N SER A 35 -0.12 9.29 4.51
CA SER A 35 -0.28 8.26 3.45
C SER A 35 0.57 8.53 2.20
N ARG A 36 0.79 9.80 1.84
CA ARG A 36 1.72 10.21 0.77
C ARG A 36 3.20 10.21 1.19
N SER A 37 3.50 10.11 2.48
CA SER A 37 4.85 10.18 3.05
C SER A 37 5.43 8.80 3.40
N GLU A 38 4.57 7.86 3.80
CA GLU A 38 4.91 6.43 3.92
C GLU A 38 5.18 5.81 2.55
N GLU A 39 4.51 6.33 1.52
CA GLU A 39 4.97 6.18 0.15
C GLU A 39 6.12 7.16 -0.14
N PRO A 40 7.28 6.73 -0.69
CA PRO A 40 8.41 7.61 -1.06
C PRO A 40 8.12 8.55 -2.25
N THR A 41 6.86 8.94 -2.45
CA THR A 41 6.23 9.14 -3.75
C THR A 41 5.77 10.56 -4.01
N GLY A 42 5.42 11.36 -2.99
CA GLY A 42 4.76 12.65 -3.19
C GLY A 42 5.56 13.69 -4.02
N LYS A 43 6.89 13.77 -3.85
CA LYS A 43 7.72 14.77 -4.56
C LYS A 43 8.28 14.28 -5.90
N ARG A 44 8.40 12.97 -6.12
CA ARG A 44 9.03 12.40 -7.33
C ARG A 44 8.05 11.97 -8.41
N TRP A 45 6.75 11.86 -8.08
CA TRP A 45 5.74 11.34 -9.00
C TRP A 45 5.26 12.36 -10.05
N HIS A 46 5.19 13.64 -9.68
CA HIS A 46 4.72 14.72 -10.56
C HIS A 46 5.80 15.36 -11.44
N HIS A 47 7.05 14.92 -11.34
CA HIS A 47 8.01 15.27 -12.37
C HIS A 47 7.60 14.54 -13.65
N GLN A 48 7.58 15.29 -14.76
CA GLN A 48 7.35 14.86 -16.15
C GLN A 48 8.35 13.78 -16.64
N ASP A 49 9.06 13.11 -15.72
CA ASP A 49 10.03 12.10 -16.03
C ASP A 49 9.26 10.86 -16.52
N GLU A 50 9.33 10.64 -17.83
CA GLU A 50 8.68 9.60 -18.65
C GLU A 50 8.97 8.15 -18.18
N ARG A 51 9.81 8.00 -17.16
CA ARG A 51 10.31 6.73 -16.63
C ARG A 51 9.27 6.03 -15.76
N LEU A 52 8.91 4.81 -16.17
CA LEU A 52 7.85 3.99 -15.59
C LEU A 52 8.24 3.41 -14.22
N LEU A 53 9.48 2.94 -14.06
CA LEU A 53 9.92 2.21 -12.86
C LEU A 53 10.40 3.13 -11.72
N THR A 54 10.26 4.45 -11.86
CA THR A 54 10.73 5.41 -10.86
C THR A 54 10.01 5.21 -9.52
N GLY A 55 10.79 4.82 -8.51
CA GLY A 55 10.30 4.48 -7.17
C GLY A 55 10.08 2.98 -6.92
N LEU A 56 10.09 2.15 -7.97
CA LEU A 56 9.97 0.69 -7.90
C LEU A 56 11.33 0.00 -8.04
N ILE A 57 12.23 0.56 -8.85
CA ILE A 57 13.53 -0.06 -9.16
C ILE A 57 14.56 0.10 -8.03
N ARG A 58 15.25 -0.99 -7.70
CA ARG A 58 16.25 -1.11 -6.64
C ARG A 58 17.48 -1.88 -7.14
N CYS A 59 18.63 -1.54 -6.56
CA CYS A 59 19.88 -2.20 -6.83
C CYS A 59 19.96 -3.54 -6.09
N GLY A 60 20.19 -4.65 -6.81
CA GLY A 60 20.36 -5.98 -6.25
C GLY A 60 21.63 -6.14 -5.41
N ARG A 61 22.68 -5.34 -5.66
CA ARG A 61 23.96 -5.39 -4.93
C ARG A 61 23.88 -4.73 -3.56
N CYS A 62 23.46 -3.47 -3.51
CA CYS A 62 23.44 -2.69 -2.26
C CYS A 62 22.05 -2.40 -1.71
N ARG A 63 20.99 -2.91 -2.36
CA ARG A 63 19.57 -2.75 -1.98
C ARG A 63 19.04 -1.32 -1.94
N SER A 64 19.85 -0.33 -2.34
CA SER A 64 19.42 1.07 -2.44
C SER A 64 18.50 1.29 -3.64
N GLY A 65 17.75 2.38 -3.62
CA GLY A 65 16.95 2.80 -4.77
C GLY A 65 17.83 3.10 -5.99
N MET A 66 17.26 2.96 -7.19
CA MET A 66 17.86 3.44 -8.43
C MET A 66 17.11 4.67 -8.93
N VAL A 67 17.85 5.61 -9.52
CA VAL A 67 17.33 6.88 -10.05
C VAL A 67 17.54 6.98 -11.55
N GLY A 68 16.64 7.69 -12.23
CA GLY A 68 16.75 7.96 -13.66
C GLY A 68 17.84 8.99 -13.95
N VAL A 69 18.75 8.67 -14.87
CA VAL A 69 19.80 9.55 -15.37
C VAL A 69 19.67 9.62 -16.87
N SER A 70 19.69 10.82 -17.44
CA SER A 70 19.75 11.02 -18.90
C SER A 70 21.15 11.46 -19.30
N GLY A 71 21.66 10.91 -20.40
CA GLY A 71 22.86 11.42 -21.07
C GLY A 71 22.54 11.73 -22.54
N ASN A 72 23.04 12.86 -23.04
CA ASN A 72 22.93 13.20 -24.46
C ASN A 72 24.26 12.84 -25.15
N LYS A 73 24.22 11.96 -26.15
CA LYS A 73 25.40 11.62 -26.97
C LYS A 73 25.03 11.80 -28.44
N LYS A 74 25.80 12.61 -29.17
CA LYS A 74 25.59 12.90 -30.60
C LYS A 74 24.15 13.33 -30.94
N GLY A 75 23.53 14.17 -30.10
CA GLY A 75 22.16 14.64 -30.29
C GLY A 75 21.06 13.63 -29.90
N GLN A 76 21.41 12.39 -29.55
CA GLN A 76 20.45 11.39 -29.07
C GLN A 76 20.42 11.37 -27.54
N LYS A 77 19.22 11.47 -26.96
CA LYS A 77 18.98 11.32 -25.52
C LYS A 77 18.92 9.83 -25.19
N HIS A 78 19.81 9.39 -24.31
CA HIS A 78 19.81 8.05 -23.74
C HIS A 78 19.41 8.11 -22.26
N SER A 79 18.46 7.29 -21.86
CA SER A 79 17.96 7.20 -20.49
C SER A 79 18.44 5.92 -19.82
N TYR A 80 18.91 6.07 -18.58
CA TYR A 80 19.42 4.98 -17.77
C TYR A 80 18.82 5.04 -16.36
N TYR A 81 18.78 3.89 -15.69
CA TYR A 81 18.67 3.78 -14.25
C TYR A 81 20.06 3.56 -13.64
N ALA A 82 20.36 4.30 -12.58
CA ALA A 82 21.62 4.24 -11.89
C ALA A 82 21.40 4.10 -10.39
N CYS A 83 22.23 3.28 -9.74
CA CYS A 83 22.24 3.13 -8.29
C CYS A 83 22.55 4.46 -7.59
N THR A 84 21.76 4.87 -6.59
CA THR A 84 22.00 6.12 -5.85
C THR A 84 23.37 6.13 -5.17
N LYS A 85 23.75 5.03 -4.49
CA LYS A 85 25.07 4.89 -3.86
C LYS A 85 26.22 4.93 -4.86
N ARG A 86 26.01 4.48 -6.10
CA ARG A 86 27.04 4.62 -7.15
C ARG A 86 27.23 6.08 -7.54
N LEU A 87 26.14 6.84 -7.67
CA LEU A 87 26.18 8.24 -8.09
C LEU A 87 26.70 9.17 -7.00
N GLU A 88 26.23 9.02 -5.77
CA GLU A 88 26.50 9.95 -4.68
C GLU A 88 27.78 9.60 -3.93
N SER A 89 27.92 8.36 -3.46
CA SER A 89 29.02 7.93 -2.59
C SER A 89 30.09 7.06 -3.27
N LYS A 90 29.84 6.61 -4.51
CA LYS A 90 30.68 5.65 -5.26
C LYS A 90 30.96 4.34 -4.50
N GLU A 91 30.13 4.01 -3.51
CA GLU A 91 30.24 2.80 -2.68
C GLU A 91 29.65 1.54 -3.36
N CYS A 92 29.00 1.71 -4.51
CA CYS A 92 28.39 0.63 -5.27
C CYS A 92 28.87 0.68 -6.72
N ASP A 93 29.21 -0.48 -7.26
CA ASP A 93 29.72 -0.68 -8.61
C ASP A 93 28.63 -1.16 -9.60
N GLN A 94 27.35 -1.13 -9.19
CA GLN A 94 26.24 -1.59 -10.01
C GLN A 94 26.13 -0.83 -11.33
N ASP A 95 25.98 -1.54 -12.45
CA ASP A 95 25.95 -0.97 -13.79
C ASP A 95 24.79 -0.01 -14.05
N TYR A 96 24.98 0.86 -15.04
CA TYR A 96 23.89 1.68 -15.59
C TYR A 96 22.98 0.79 -16.45
N VAL A 97 21.69 0.83 -16.16
CA VAL A 97 20.69 -0.01 -16.82
C VAL A 97 19.90 0.83 -17.80
N ARG A 98 19.85 0.43 -19.06
CA ARG A 98 19.13 1.18 -20.11
C ARG A 98 17.62 1.11 -19.88
N THR A 99 16.98 2.28 -19.81
CA THR A 99 15.52 2.40 -19.60
C THR A 99 14.74 1.76 -20.76
N ASP A 100 15.21 1.95 -21.99
CA ASP A 100 14.58 1.44 -23.21
C ASP A 100 14.66 -0.10 -23.36
N LEU A 101 15.52 -0.76 -22.58
CA LEU A 101 15.61 -2.22 -22.55
C LEU A 101 14.82 -2.81 -21.38
N ILE A 102 14.96 -2.25 -20.18
CA ILE A 102 14.37 -2.84 -18.98
C ILE A 102 12.86 -2.61 -18.86
N GLU A 103 12.35 -1.44 -19.29
CA GLU A 103 10.93 -1.14 -19.15
C GLU A 103 10.04 -2.04 -20.02
N PRO A 104 10.30 -2.24 -21.33
CA PRO A 104 9.49 -3.15 -22.15
C PRO A 104 9.57 -4.59 -21.66
N LEU A 105 10.74 -5.03 -21.21
CA LEU A 105 10.96 -6.38 -20.72
C LEU A 105 10.13 -6.68 -19.46
N ILE A 106 10.09 -5.74 -18.50
CA ILE A 106 9.25 -5.88 -17.31
C ILE A 106 7.77 -5.84 -17.66
N LEU A 107 7.36 -4.98 -18.60
CA LEU A 107 5.96 -4.96 -19.05
C LEU A 107 5.54 -6.28 -19.70
N ASP A 108 6.41 -6.90 -20.50
CA ASP A 108 6.18 -8.20 -21.12
C ASP A 108 6.10 -9.32 -20.07
N GLU A 109 7.03 -9.36 -19.10
CA GLU A 109 6.99 -10.32 -18.00
C GLU A 109 5.72 -10.20 -17.15
N ILE A 110 5.30 -8.96 -16.84
CA ILE A 110 4.03 -8.71 -16.16
C ILE A 110 2.87 -9.27 -16.98
N GLN A 111 2.83 -9.02 -18.29
CA GLN A 111 1.77 -9.55 -19.14
C GLN A 111 1.73 -11.08 -19.18
N LYS A 112 2.88 -11.76 -19.13
CA LYS A 112 2.93 -13.23 -19.08
C LYS A 112 2.33 -13.76 -17.78
N VAL A 113 2.72 -13.18 -16.65
CA VAL A 113 2.21 -13.54 -15.32
C VAL A 113 0.69 -13.39 -15.26
N PHE A 114 0.13 -12.31 -15.82
CA PHE A 114 -1.32 -12.09 -15.84
C PHE A 114 -2.08 -12.90 -16.91
N ARG A 115 -1.40 -13.66 -17.77
CA ARG A 115 -2.03 -14.60 -18.71
C ARG A 115 -1.99 -16.04 -18.21
N ASP A 116 -1.22 -16.31 -17.16
CA ASP A 116 -1.15 -17.64 -16.56
C ASP A 116 -2.40 -17.90 -15.72
N GLU A 117 -3.37 -18.60 -16.33
CA GLU A 117 -4.66 -18.94 -15.72
C GLU A 117 -4.49 -19.81 -14.47
N ALA A 118 -3.48 -20.69 -14.42
CA ALA A 118 -3.22 -21.52 -13.26
C ALA A 118 -2.72 -20.69 -12.07
N LEU A 119 -1.83 -19.73 -12.34
CA LEU A 119 -1.36 -18.79 -11.32
C LEU A 119 -2.51 -17.90 -10.81
N LEU A 120 -3.37 -17.40 -11.70
CA LEU A 120 -4.52 -16.58 -11.31
C LEU A 120 -5.52 -17.36 -10.46
N GLU A 121 -5.79 -18.62 -10.79
CA GLU A 121 -6.68 -19.48 -10.01
C GLU A 121 -6.08 -19.79 -8.62
N GLU A 122 -4.78 -20.08 -8.54
CA GLU A 122 -4.10 -20.25 -7.25
C GLU A 122 -4.17 -18.97 -6.41
N VAL A 123 -4.01 -17.80 -7.06
CA VAL A 123 -4.14 -16.51 -6.40
C VAL A 123 -5.54 -16.23 -5.90
N TRP A 124 -6.54 -16.64 -6.67
CA TRP A 124 -7.92 -16.50 -6.29
C TRP A 124 -8.25 -17.36 -5.07
N GLN A 125 -7.86 -18.63 -5.09
CA GLN A 125 -8.14 -19.58 -4.03
C GLN A 125 -7.48 -19.19 -2.71
N SER A 126 -6.24 -18.71 -2.74
CA SER A 126 -5.55 -18.27 -1.52
C SER A 126 -6.17 -17.00 -0.93
N ALA A 127 -6.56 -16.04 -1.77
CA ALA A 127 -7.18 -14.80 -1.34
C ALA A 127 -8.51 -15.13 -0.66
N GLN A 128 -9.31 -16.01 -1.28
CA GLN A 128 -10.55 -16.51 -0.70
C GLN A 128 -10.30 -17.24 0.64
N ALA A 129 -9.26 -18.08 0.74
CA ALA A 129 -8.91 -18.79 1.96
C ALA A 129 -8.48 -17.85 3.09
N GLN A 130 -7.71 -16.79 2.79
CA GLN A 130 -7.31 -15.79 3.78
C GLN A 130 -8.48 -14.93 4.24
N LEU A 131 -9.35 -14.51 3.32
CA LEU A 131 -10.59 -13.79 3.66
C LEU A 131 -11.48 -14.67 4.56
N ALA A 132 -11.59 -15.96 4.25
CA ALA A 132 -12.30 -16.91 5.10
C ALA A 132 -11.63 -17.13 6.46
N ALA A 133 -10.30 -17.04 6.54
CA ALA A 133 -9.55 -17.16 7.80
C ALA A 133 -9.64 -15.92 8.71
N SER A 134 -9.82 -14.73 8.14
CA SER A 134 -9.98 -13.47 8.91
C SER A 134 -11.41 -13.25 9.40
N ALA A 135 -12.41 -13.78 8.68
CA ALA A 135 -13.82 -13.74 9.07
C ALA A 135 -14.10 -14.19 10.52
N PRO A 136 -13.63 -15.35 11.02
CA PRO A 136 -13.89 -15.78 12.40
C PRO A 136 -13.26 -14.87 13.45
N GLN A 137 -12.12 -14.24 13.15
CA GLN A 137 -11.47 -13.29 14.06
C GLN A 137 -12.32 -12.01 14.19
N LEU A 138 -12.77 -11.44 13.06
CA LEU A 138 -13.67 -10.29 13.06
C LEU A 138 -15.01 -10.61 13.73
N GLU A 139 -15.57 -11.79 13.52
CA GLU A 139 -16.77 -12.22 14.23
C GLU A 139 -16.59 -12.31 15.75
N ALA A 140 -15.44 -12.80 16.20
CA ALA A 140 -15.11 -12.86 17.61
C ALA A 140 -14.97 -11.47 18.22
N GLU A 141 -14.32 -10.54 17.52
CA GLU A 141 -14.21 -9.13 17.93
C GLU A 141 -15.57 -8.44 18.00
N ILE A 142 -16.42 -8.61 16.99
CA ILE A 142 -17.80 -8.09 16.99
C ILE A 142 -18.56 -8.62 18.22
N LYS A 143 -18.52 -9.94 18.47
CA LYS A 143 -19.17 -10.55 19.64
C LYS A 143 -18.63 -10.00 20.96
N GLN A 144 -17.32 -9.75 21.06
CA GLN A 144 -16.71 -9.18 22.24
C GLN A 144 -17.16 -7.73 22.48
N MET A 145 -17.19 -6.90 21.44
CA MET A 145 -17.66 -5.52 21.51
C MET A 145 -19.15 -5.43 21.85
N ASP A 146 -20.00 -6.28 21.24
CA ASP A 146 -21.43 -6.37 21.57
C ASP A 146 -21.64 -6.74 23.06
N ARG A 147 -20.82 -7.63 23.63
CA ARG A 147 -20.86 -7.96 25.07
C ARG A 147 -20.47 -6.77 25.94
N GLN A 148 -19.44 -6.01 25.56
CA GLN A 148 -19.01 -4.83 26.32
C GLN A 148 -20.08 -3.73 26.29
N ARG A 149 -20.69 -3.51 25.13
CA ARG A 149 -21.84 -2.61 24.97
C ARG A 149 -23.02 -3.04 25.82
N ALA A 150 -23.41 -4.32 25.79
CA ALA A 150 -24.50 -4.83 26.61
C ALA A 150 -24.23 -4.69 28.11
N LYS A 151 -22.98 -4.87 28.55
CA LYS A 151 -22.57 -4.65 29.95
C LYS A 151 -22.69 -3.19 30.36
N ALA A 152 -22.30 -2.25 29.48
CA ALA A 152 -22.45 -0.82 29.71
C ALA A 152 -23.93 -0.41 29.77
N GLN A 153 -24.75 -0.89 28.83
CA GLN A 153 -26.21 -0.68 28.84
C GLN A 153 -26.83 -1.18 30.14
N GLY A 154 -26.55 -2.42 30.54
CA GLY A 154 -27.10 -2.98 31.78
C GLY A 154 -26.62 -2.25 33.04
N ALA A 155 -25.44 -1.61 33.01
CA ALA A 155 -25.02 -0.72 34.09
C ALA A 155 -25.86 0.56 34.12
N LEU A 156 -26.09 1.15 32.95
CA LEU A 156 -26.89 2.35 32.77
C LEU A 156 -28.35 2.13 33.23
N ASP A 157 -28.94 0.99 32.88
CA ASP A 157 -30.29 0.59 33.33
C ASP A 157 -30.37 0.48 34.87
N ARG A 158 -29.32 -0.04 35.53
CA ARG A 158 -29.25 -0.09 37.00
C ARG A 158 -29.18 1.30 37.63
N TYR A 159 -28.44 2.23 37.01
CA TYR A 159 -28.39 3.63 37.47
C TYR A 159 -29.75 4.30 37.35
N PHE A 160 -30.48 4.07 36.25
CA PHE A 160 -31.84 4.57 36.08
C PHE A 160 -32.82 3.98 37.10
N ALA A 161 -32.78 2.66 37.32
CA ALA A 161 -33.64 2.03 38.32
C ALA A 161 -33.40 2.56 39.75
N ALA A 162 -32.12 2.79 40.13
CA ALA A 162 -31.77 3.35 41.43
C ALA A 162 -32.23 4.82 41.59
N PHE A 163 -32.21 5.57 40.49
CA PHE A 163 -32.71 6.95 40.45
C PHE A 163 -34.24 6.99 40.58
N GLU A 164 -34.96 6.15 39.83
CA GLU A 164 -36.43 6.03 39.91
C GLU A 164 -36.90 5.56 41.29
N ALA A 165 -36.14 4.68 41.95
CA ALA A 165 -36.41 4.21 43.30
C ALA A 165 -36.05 5.24 44.40
N GLY A 166 -35.54 6.42 44.04
CA GLY A 166 -35.17 7.49 44.99
C GLY A 166 -34.00 7.13 45.91
N THR A 167 -33.20 6.12 45.56
CA THR A 167 -32.11 5.59 46.40
C THR A 167 -30.78 6.33 46.20
N MET A 168 -30.72 7.24 45.23
CA MET A 168 -29.51 7.98 44.84
C MET A 168 -29.85 9.44 44.48
N ALA A 169 -28.97 10.37 44.85
CA ALA A 169 -29.13 11.78 44.48
C ALA A 169 -28.81 12.01 42.99
N PRO A 170 -29.49 12.95 42.30
CA PRO A 170 -29.26 13.23 40.88
C PRO A 170 -27.80 13.58 40.54
N ALA A 171 -27.11 14.27 41.45
CA ALA A 171 -25.72 14.69 41.27
C ALA A 171 -24.76 13.49 41.16
N ASP A 172 -24.96 12.45 41.98
CA ASP A 172 -24.10 11.27 42.04
C ASP A 172 -24.26 10.34 40.83
N CYS A 173 -25.44 10.38 40.19
CA CYS A 173 -25.76 9.58 39.01
C CYS A 173 -25.27 10.23 37.70
N SER A 174 -25.34 11.56 37.61
CA SER A 174 -25.14 12.32 36.37
C SER A 174 -23.79 12.06 35.68
N LEU A 175 -22.69 12.06 36.44
CA LEU A 175 -21.34 11.88 35.92
C LEU A 175 -21.14 10.46 35.38
N ARG A 176 -21.63 9.45 36.11
CA ARG A 176 -21.46 8.06 35.72
C ARG A 176 -22.34 7.66 34.53
N VAL A 177 -23.54 8.21 34.44
CA VAL A 177 -24.42 8.03 33.27
C VAL A 177 -23.80 8.67 32.03
N ALA A 178 -23.21 9.87 32.15
CA ALA A 178 -22.51 10.53 31.05
C ALA A 178 -21.32 9.68 30.54
N GLU A 179 -20.50 9.14 31.45
CA GLU A 179 -19.39 8.24 31.10
C GLU A 179 -19.87 6.98 30.38
N LEU A 180 -20.89 6.29 30.91
CA LEU A 180 -21.42 5.07 30.32
C LEU A 180 -22.04 5.33 28.94
N THR A 181 -22.72 6.47 28.77
CA THR A 181 -23.29 6.89 27.49
C THR A 181 -22.20 7.18 26.47
N ALA A 182 -21.10 7.83 26.89
CA ALA A 182 -19.95 8.07 26.02
C ALA A 182 -19.26 6.76 25.60
N GLN A 183 -19.07 5.83 26.54
CA GLN A 183 -18.53 4.50 26.25
C GLN A 183 -19.40 3.72 25.26
N MET A 184 -20.73 3.77 25.42
CA MET A 184 -21.65 3.12 24.49
C MET A 184 -21.53 3.70 23.07
N LYS A 185 -21.44 5.02 22.93
CA LYS A 185 -21.24 5.66 21.62
C LYS A 185 -19.94 5.18 20.97
N GLN A 186 -18.85 5.10 21.75
CA GLN A 186 -17.58 4.58 21.27
C GLN A 186 -17.68 3.12 20.81
N PHE A 187 -18.37 2.26 21.58
CA PHE A 187 -18.60 0.88 21.18
C PHE A 187 -19.49 0.77 19.93
N ASP A 188 -20.49 1.63 19.78
CA ASP A 188 -21.35 1.68 18.60
C ASP A 188 -20.58 2.07 17.33
N GLU A 189 -19.70 3.08 17.42
CA GLU A 189 -18.82 3.48 16.31
C GLU A 189 -17.85 2.35 15.92
N GLN A 190 -17.26 1.68 16.91
CA GLN A 190 -16.37 0.54 16.67
C GLN A 190 -17.11 -0.65 16.04
N LEU A 191 -18.31 -0.97 16.54
CA LEU A 191 -19.15 -2.03 15.98
C LEU A 191 -19.59 -1.72 14.55
N ALA A 192 -19.90 -0.47 14.23
CA ALA A 192 -20.24 -0.06 12.87
C ALA A 192 -19.06 -0.33 11.93
N SER A 193 -17.84 0.09 12.30
CA SER A 193 -16.63 -0.16 11.50
C SER A 193 -16.33 -1.66 11.33
N LEU A 194 -16.41 -2.45 12.40
CA LEU A 194 -16.16 -3.90 12.34
C LEU A 194 -17.20 -4.64 11.48
N ARG A 195 -18.47 -4.24 11.57
CA ARG A 195 -19.55 -4.82 10.74
C ARG A 195 -19.39 -4.46 9.27
N GLU A 196 -18.95 -3.24 8.96
CA GLU A 196 -18.62 -2.83 7.59
C GLU A 196 -17.44 -3.64 7.03
N GLN A 197 -16.37 -3.81 7.81
CA GLN A 197 -15.23 -4.65 7.41
C GLN A 197 -15.66 -6.09 7.14
N ARG A 198 -16.51 -6.67 8.00
CA ARG A 198 -17.08 -8.01 7.78
C ARG A 198 -17.92 -8.08 6.50
N ALA A 199 -18.80 -7.11 6.28
CA ALA A 199 -19.64 -7.06 5.08
C ALA A 199 -18.80 -6.91 3.80
N ALA A 200 -17.64 -6.24 3.88
CA ALA A 200 -16.70 -6.14 2.78
C ALA A 200 -16.05 -7.50 2.41
N LEU A 201 -15.93 -8.42 3.36
CA LEU A 201 -15.47 -9.80 3.11
C LEU A 201 -16.55 -10.66 2.43
N ASP A 202 -17.82 -10.35 2.68
CA ASP A 202 -18.99 -11.04 2.10
C ASP A 202 -19.34 -10.53 0.69
N LEU A 203 -18.55 -9.64 0.08
CA LEU A 203 -18.75 -9.26 -1.32
C LEU A 203 -18.76 -10.54 -2.18
N PRO A 204 -19.68 -10.64 -3.17
CA PRO A 204 -19.73 -11.80 -4.03
C PRO A 204 -18.35 -12.01 -4.61
N ALA A 205 -17.80 -13.20 -4.36
CA ALA A 205 -16.57 -13.70 -4.97
C ALA A 205 -16.51 -13.16 -6.39
N ILE A 206 -15.62 -12.17 -6.62
CA ILE A 206 -15.38 -11.62 -7.96
C ILE A 206 -14.97 -12.82 -8.79
N ARG A 207 -15.90 -13.39 -9.57
CA ARG A 207 -15.67 -14.66 -10.26
C ARG A 207 -14.35 -14.56 -11.02
N ALA A 208 -13.55 -15.62 -10.95
CA ALA A 208 -12.31 -15.75 -11.72
C ALA A 208 -12.53 -15.33 -13.19
N ASP A 209 -13.70 -15.65 -13.75
CA ASP A 209 -14.14 -15.22 -15.09
C ASP A 209 -14.16 -13.69 -15.30
N PHE A 210 -14.66 -12.92 -14.33
CA PHE A 210 -14.71 -11.45 -14.40
C PHE A 210 -13.31 -10.84 -14.27
N LEU A 211 -12.46 -11.44 -13.43
CA LEU A 211 -11.05 -11.08 -13.32
C LEU A 211 -10.30 -11.40 -14.62
N ASN A 212 -10.52 -12.58 -15.20
CA ASN A 212 -9.97 -12.98 -16.49
C ASN A 212 -10.45 -12.08 -17.62
N GLU A 213 -11.72 -11.67 -17.62
CA GLU A 213 -12.26 -10.73 -18.62
C GLU A 213 -11.62 -9.34 -18.49
N ILE A 214 -11.46 -8.82 -17.26
CA ILE A 214 -10.74 -7.57 -17.01
C ILE A 214 -9.28 -7.70 -17.44
N LEU A 215 -8.58 -8.77 -17.07
CA LEU A 215 -7.16 -8.98 -17.38
C LEU A 215 -6.92 -9.17 -18.88
N THR A 216 -7.81 -9.89 -19.57
CA THR A 216 -7.77 -10.07 -21.03
C THR A 216 -7.98 -8.74 -21.73
N ASN A 217 -8.96 -7.95 -21.29
CA ASN A 217 -9.22 -6.60 -21.81
C ASN A 217 -8.05 -5.65 -21.50
N LEU A 218 -7.42 -5.76 -20.33
CA LEU A 218 -6.24 -4.97 -19.97
C LEU A 218 -5.03 -5.35 -20.83
N SER A 219 -4.79 -6.63 -21.11
CA SER A 219 -3.64 -7.08 -21.92
C SER A 219 -3.64 -6.48 -23.33
N GLY A 220 -4.82 -6.32 -23.94
CA GLY A 220 -4.99 -5.63 -25.23
C GLY A 220 -4.82 -4.11 -25.14
N VAL A 221 -5.05 -3.52 -23.97
CA VAL A 221 -5.04 -2.08 -23.74
C VAL A 221 -3.69 -1.58 -23.23
N VAL A 222 -2.85 -2.42 -22.58
CA VAL A 222 -1.53 -2.03 -22.04
C VAL A 222 -0.62 -1.39 -23.08
N GLY A 223 -0.72 -1.75 -24.37
CA GLY A 223 0.01 -1.06 -25.44
C GLY A 223 -0.39 0.43 -25.58
N ALA A 224 -1.70 0.72 -25.51
CA ALA A 224 -2.31 2.02 -25.80
C ALA A 224 -2.43 2.96 -24.58
N ILE A 225 -2.17 2.47 -23.36
CA ILE A 225 -2.30 3.30 -22.14
C ILE A 225 -1.22 4.40 -22.11
N PRO A 226 -1.58 5.67 -21.81
CA PRO A 226 -0.62 6.73 -21.56
C PRO A 226 0.38 6.41 -20.43
N ALA A 227 1.63 6.86 -20.57
CA ALA A 227 2.70 6.67 -19.58
C ALA A 227 2.30 6.94 -18.09
N PRO A 228 1.54 8.00 -17.73
CA PRO A 228 1.15 8.21 -16.33
C PRO A 228 0.24 7.10 -15.78
N GLN A 229 -0.67 6.59 -16.61
CA GLN A 229 -1.58 5.51 -16.22
C GLN A 229 -0.84 4.16 -16.14
N LYS A 230 0.10 3.89 -17.06
CA LYS A 230 1.01 2.73 -16.98
C LYS A 230 1.79 2.71 -15.66
N LYS A 231 2.34 3.86 -15.27
CA LYS A 231 3.08 4.03 -14.01
C LYS A 231 2.22 3.79 -12.78
N HIS A 232 0.95 4.20 -12.80
CA HIS A 232 0.02 3.93 -11.72
C HIS A 232 -0.27 2.42 -11.61
N LEU A 233 -0.60 1.78 -12.74
CA LEU A 233 -0.85 0.33 -12.80
C LEU A 233 0.34 -0.48 -12.28
N LEU A 234 1.55 -0.15 -12.72
CA LEU A 234 2.78 -0.82 -12.27
C LEU A 234 2.97 -0.76 -10.75
N ARG A 235 2.54 0.31 -10.07
CA ARG A 235 2.65 0.41 -8.60
C ARG A 235 1.60 -0.40 -7.86
N LEU A 236 0.44 -0.60 -8.46
CA LEU A 236 -0.59 -1.47 -7.87
C LEU A 236 -0.13 -2.93 -7.93
N LEU A 237 0.52 -3.32 -9.04
CA LEU A 237 0.88 -4.72 -9.31
C LEU A 237 2.30 -5.10 -8.89
N VAL A 238 3.24 -4.15 -8.83
CA VAL A 238 4.66 -4.40 -8.55
C VAL A 238 5.07 -3.68 -7.27
N GLU A 239 5.58 -4.43 -6.30
CA GLU A 239 6.15 -3.92 -5.06
C GLU A 239 7.55 -3.32 -5.29
N LYS A 240 8.44 -4.06 -5.95
CA LYS A 240 9.80 -3.63 -6.28
C LYS A 240 10.39 -4.42 -7.45
N VAL A 241 11.36 -3.83 -8.12
CA VAL A 241 12.16 -4.49 -9.16
C VAL A 241 13.61 -4.46 -8.72
N LEU A 242 14.23 -5.62 -8.50
CA LEU A 242 15.64 -5.73 -8.11
C LEU A 242 16.49 -6.04 -9.34
N VAL A 243 17.43 -5.16 -9.67
CA VAL A 243 18.37 -5.40 -10.77
C VAL A 243 19.67 -5.95 -10.22
N ARG A 244 20.05 -7.18 -10.59
CA ARG A 244 21.32 -7.79 -10.18
C ARG A 244 22.47 -7.35 -11.06
N ASP A 245 22.28 -7.42 -12.38
CA ASP A 245 23.26 -7.05 -13.41
C ASP A 245 22.53 -6.49 -14.65
N ARG A 246 23.24 -6.23 -15.75
CA ARG A 246 22.68 -5.60 -16.97
C ARG A 246 21.52 -6.36 -17.61
N CYS A 247 21.46 -7.68 -17.41
CA CYS A 247 20.50 -8.57 -18.07
C CYS A 247 19.62 -9.34 -17.09
N THR A 248 19.89 -9.26 -15.78
CA THR A 248 19.20 -10.06 -14.77
C THR A 248 18.50 -9.16 -13.77
N PHE A 249 17.18 -9.30 -13.70
CA PHE A 249 16.31 -8.56 -12.79
C PHE A 249 15.30 -9.53 -12.17
N GLU A 250 14.80 -9.17 -11.00
CA GLU A 250 13.75 -9.88 -10.28
C GLU A 250 12.59 -8.91 -10.06
N VAL A 251 11.38 -9.31 -10.45
CA VAL A 251 10.16 -8.53 -10.23
C VAL A 251 9.45 -9.11 -9.02
N TRP A 252 9.11 -8.25 -8.07
CA TRP A 252 8.35 -8.61 -6.88
C TRP A 252 6.96 -8.02 -7.00
N TYR A 253 5.96 -8.87 -7.07
CA TYR A 253 4.58 -8.48 -7.30
C TYR A 253 3.86 -8.17 -6.00
N ARG A 254 3.02 -7.13 -6.01
CA ARG A 254 2.05 -6.82 -4.97
C ARG A 254 0.72 -7.45 -5.37
N LEU A 255 0.64 -8.77 -5.24
CA LEU A 255 -0.65 -9.45 -5.27
C LEU A 255 -1.32 -9.28 -3.89
N PRO A 256 -2.67 -9.27 -3.79
CA PRO A 256 -3.35 -9.28 -2.51
C PRO A 256 -2.92 -10.53 -1.71
N GLN A 257 -1.89 -10.31 -0.89
CA GLN A 257 -1.25 -11.15 0.11
C GLN A 257 -0.94 -12.61 -0.27
N PHE A 258 0.20 -12.80 -0.97
CA PHE A 258 1.10 -13.92 -0.68
C PHE A 258 2.49 -13.42 -0.29
N PRO A 259 3.20 -14.17 0.57
CA PRO A 259 4.62 -13.96 0.78
C PRO A 259 5.39 -14.30 -0.51
N GLU A 260 6.08 -13.29 -1.05
CA GLU A 260 7.17 -13.38 -2.04
C GLU A 260 6.97 -14.38 -3.21
N VAL A 261 6.04 -14.10 -4.13
CA VAL A 261 6.11 -14.73 -5.46
C VAL A 261 7.32 -14.13 -6.19
N ARG A 262 8.45 -14.86 -6.15
CA ARG A 262 9.58 -14.64 -7.05
C ARG A 262 9.29 -15.40 -8.33
N THR A 263 9.01 -14.70 -9.42
CA THR A 263 9.16 -15.31 -10.73
C THR A 263 10.65 -15.36 -11.06
N LEU A 264 11.23 -16.55 -10.99
CA LEU A 264 12.51 -16.84 -11.64
C LEU A 264 12.23 -16.81 -13.14
N GLY A 265 12.50 -15.68 -13.79
CA GLY A 265 12.63 -15.63 -15.24
C GLY A 265 13.82 -16.51 -15.62
N GLU A 266 13.54 -17.76 -16.00
CA GLU A 266 14.57 -18.72 -16.39
C GLU A 266 15.35 -18.21 -17.59
N LEU A 267 16.66 -18.21 -17.35
CA LEU A 267 17.73 -18.15 -18.33
C LEU A 267 17.42 -19.08 -19.50
N VAL A 268 17.17 -18.49 -20.68
CA VAL A 268 17.54 -19.18 -21.91
C VAL A 268 19.03 -19.50 -21.78
N ALA A 269 19.36 -20.78 -21.72
CA ALA A 269 20.73 -21.25 -21.62
C ALA A 269 21.59 -20.57 -22.69
N PRO A 270 22.86 -20.22 -22.41
CA PRO A 270 23.81 -19.99 -23.48
C PRO A 270 23.85 -21.31 -24.27
N THR A 271 23.35 -21.26 -25.50
CA THR A 271 23.59 -22.32 -26.47
C THR A 271 25.11 -22.42 -26.59
N GLY A 272 25.64 -23.47 -25.97
CA GLY A 272 27.06 -23.68 -25.80
C GLY A 272 27.73 -23.82 -27.16
N LEU A 273 28.49 -22.80 -27.53
CA LEU A 273 29.63 -22.86 -28.43
C LEU A 273 30.59 -21.75 -27.99
N GLU A 274 31.31 -21.97 -26.89
CA GLU A 274 32.53 -21.21 -26.61
C GLU A 274 33.70 -21.85 -27.40
N PRO A 275 34.49 -21.06 -28.14
CA PRO A 275 35.76 -21.54 -28.65
C PRO A 275 36.79 -21.64 -27.52
N VAL A 276 37.44 -22.80 -27.43
CA VAL A 276 38.59 -23.07 -26.56
C VAL A 276 39.70 -22.07 -26.86
N LEU A 277 40.13 -21.30 -25.85
CA LEU A 277 41.39 -20.56 -25.92
C LEU A 277 42.55 -21.52 -25.58
N PRO A 278 43.62 -21.56 -26.38
CA PRO A 278 44.77 -22.46 -26.16
C PRO A 278 45.65 -21.99 -24.99
N PRO A 279 46.54 -22.88 -24.46
CA PRO A 279 47.14 -22.77 -23.12
C PRO A 279 48.09 -21.60 -22.92
#